data_AF-A0A6J4HRF4-F1
#
_entry.id   AF-A0A6J4HRF4-F1
#
_cell.length_a   1.000
_cell.length_b   1.000
_cell.length_c   1.000
_cell.angle_alpha   90.00
_cell.angle_beta   90.00
_cell.angle_gamma   90.00
#
_symmetry.space_group_name_H-M   'P 1'
#
loop_
_entity.id
_entity.type
_entity.pdbx_description
1 polymer ?
#
loop_
_entity_poly.entity_id
_entity_poly.type
_entity_poly.pdbx_seq_one_letter_code
_entity_poly.pdbx_strand_id
1 'polypeptide(L)'
;MLADCYRALKRYGAVAELWDELREASPGAALVTEGRIVAAGALADQGDIHGAIQLLERGPLRPSRGAALHHARLWYALADLYERAGDAPKARELFGRVVAVEPGLADAAERLAGLG
;
A
#
# COMPACT_ATOMS: atom_id res chain seq x y z
N MET A 1 -11.76 -6.82 6.33
CA MET A 1 -11.82 -8.16 5.69
C MET A 1 -11.29 -8.19 4.24
N LEU A 2 -10.14 -7.58 3.95
CA LEU A 2 -9.39 -7.91 2.72
C LEU A 2 -7.89 -7.97 3.00
N ALA A 3 -7.37 -7.07 3.85
CA ALA A 3 -5.98 -7.09 4.28
C ALA A 3 -5.66 -8.25 5.26
N ASP A 4 -6.58 -8.60 6.17
CA ASP A 4 -6.34 -9.66 7.18
C ASP A 4 -6.22 -11.07 6.57
N CYS A 5 -6.84 -11.30 5.40
CA CYS A 5 -6.75 -12.59 4.71
C CYS A 5 -5.41 -12.79 3.99
N TYR A 6 -4.71 -11.72 3.60
CA TYR A 6 -3.44 -11.84 2.88
C TYR A 6 -2.22 -11.99 3.80
N ARG A 7 -2.26 -11.44 5.03
CA ARG A 7 -1.16 -11.61 5.99
C ARG A 7 -1.02 -13.05 6.50
N ALA A 8 -2.10 -13.83 6.50
CA ALA A 8 -2.12 -15.20 7.03
C ALA A 8 -1.61 -16.27 6.05
N LEU A 9 -1.56 -15.99 4.74
CA LEU A 9 -1.13 -16.97 3.75
C LEU A 9 0.20 -16.56 3.14
N LYS A 10 1.28 -17.03 3.80
CA LYS A 10 2.67 -17.12 3.30
C LYS A 10 2.74 -17.86 1.94
N ARG A 11 2.22 -17.27 0.87
CA ARG A 11 2.20 -17.85 -0.48
C ARG A 11 2.86 -16.89 -1.46
N TYR A 12 4.17 -16.78 -1.30
CA TYR A 12 5.07 -15.87 -1.99
C TYR A 12 5.29 -16.15 -3.49
N GLY A 13 4.78 -17.25 -4.04
CA GLY A 13 4.96 -17.61 -5.46
C GLY A 13 3.86 -17.15 -6.41
N ALA A 14 2.60 -17.08 -5.95
CA ALA A 14 1.43 -16.89 -6.83
C ALA A 14 1.20 -15.43 -7.26
N VAL A 15 1.87 -14.47 -6.62
CA VAL A 15 1.61 -13.02 -6.82
C VAL A 15 2.26 -12.49 -8.11
N ALA A 16 3.39 -13.05 -8.54
CA ALA A 16 4.10 -12.61 -9.75
C ALA A 16 3.39 -13.08 -11.03
N GLU A 17 2.93 -14.34 -11.07
CA GLU A 17 2.16 -14.87 -12.21
C GLU A 17 0.80 -14.15 -12.36
N LEU A 18 0.12 -13.89 -11.24
CA LEU A 18 -1.14 -13.15 -11.23
C LEU A 18 -0.97 -11.70 -11.71
N TRP A 19 0.20 -11.09 -11.49
CA TRP A 19 0.50 -9.73 -11.94
C TRP A 19 0.57 -9.62 -13.47
N ASP A 20 1.16 -10.63 -14.13
CA ASP A 20 1.27 -10.67 -15.58
C ASP A 20 -0.09 -10.88 -16.24
N GLU A 21 -0.92 -11.77 -15.68
CA GLU A 21 -2.32 -11.97 -16.10
C GLU A 21 -3.19 -10.73 -15.87
N LEU A 22 -3.03 -10.05 -14.72
CA LEU A 22 -3.75 -8.81 -14.41
C LEU A 22 -3.40 -7.68 -15.38
N ARG A 23 -2.16 -7.61 -15.86
CA ARG A 23 -1.75 -6.59 -16.83
C ARG A 23 -2.38 -6.81 -18.20
N GLU A 24 -2.57 -8.06 -18.61
CA GLU A 24 -3.24 -8.41 -19.88
C GLU A 24 -4.76 -8.14 -19.84
N ALA A 25 -5.41 -8.32 -18.68
CA ALA A 25 -6.86 -8.19 -18.55
C ALA A 25 -7.39 -6.73 -18.48
N SER A 26 -6.54 -5.71 -18.46
CA SER A 26 -6.90 -4.28 -18.27
C SER A 26 -7.94 -4.01 -17.16
N PRO A 27 -7.72 -4.49 -15.92
CA PRO A 27 -8.66 -4.32 -14.82
C PRO A 27 -8.71 -2.88 -14.31
N GLY A 28 -9.80 -2.54 -13.63
CA GLY A 28 -9.99 -1.20 -13.04
C GLY A 28 -8.88 -0.81 -12.05
N ALA A 29 -8.63 0.50 -11.95
CA ALA A 29 -7.51 1.07 -11.17
C ALA A 29 -7.42 0.59 -9.71
N ALA A 30 -8.55 0.26 -9.08
CA ALA A 30 -8.59 -0.31 -7.75
C ALA A 30 -7.91 -1.69 -7.69
N LEU A 31 -8.21 -2.60 -8.62
CA LEU A 31 -7.64 -3.94 -8.63
C LEU A 31 -6.13 -3.93 -8.90
N VAL A 32 -5.68 -3.07 -9.82
CA VAL A 32 -4.24 -2.86 -10.08
C VAL A 32 -3.53 -2.34 -8.82
N THR A 33 -4.19 -1.45 -8.08
CA THR A 33 -3.63 -0.91 -6.83
C THR A 33 -3.52 -1.99 -5.76
N GLU A 34 -4.55 -2.81 -5.57
CA GLU A 34 -4.50 -3.95 -4.63
C GLU A 34 -3.38 -4.93 -4.99
N GLY A 35 -3.23 -5.28 -6.28
CA GLY A 35 -2.15 -6.15 -6.75
C GLY A 35 -0.75 -5.60 -6.42
N ARG A 36 -0.54 -4.29 -6.60
CA ARG A 36 0.72 -3.62 -6.22
C ARG A 36 0.97 -3.66 -4.72
N ILE A 37 -0.04 -3.42 -3.90
CA ILE A 37 0.06 -3.47 -2.43
C ILE A 37 0.48 -4.86 -1.97
N VAL A 38 -0.14 -5.91 -2.51
CA VAL A 38 0.20 -7.30 -2.18
C VAL A 38 1.65 -7.62 -2.60
N ALA A 39 2.06 -7.25 -3.81
CA ALA A 39 3.41 -7.48 -4.29
C ALA A 39 4.48 -6.72 -3.48
N ALA A 40 4.20 -5.47 -3.07
CA ALA A 40 5.10 -4.70 -2.21
C ALA A 40 5.21 -5.31 -0.81
N GLY A 41 4.10 -5.81 -0.25
CA GLY A 41 4.12 -6.55 1.01
C GLY A 41 5.02 -7.78 0.94
N ALA A 42 4.96 -8.54 -0.15
CA ALA A 42 5.82 -9.71 -0.36
C ALA A 42 7.31 -9.36 -0.44
N LEU A 43 7.68 -8.25 -1.09
CA LEU A 43 9.06 -7.75 -1.11
C LEU A 43 9.53 -7.36 0.29
N ALA A 44 8.68 -6.64 1.03
CA ALA A 44 8.98 -6.19 2.38
C ALA A 44 9.12 -7.35 3.38
N ASP A 45 8.33 -8.41 3.24
CA ASP A 45 8.44 -9.64 4.02
C ASP A 45 9.75 -10.39 3.77
N GLN A 46 10.33 -10.26 2.57
CA GLN A 46 11.65 -10.81 2.23
C GLN A 46 12.80 -9.91 2.69
N GLY A 47 12.50 -8.78 3.34
CA GLY A 47 13.48 -7.80 3.79
C GLY A 47 13.83 -6.73 2.75
N ASP A 48 13.27 -6.79 1.54
CA ASP A 48 13.46 -5.77 0.51
C ASP A 48 12.46 -4.60 0.69
N ILE A 49 12.69 -3.81 1.73
CA ILE A 49 11.87 -2.62 2.04
C ILE A 49 11.99 -1.58 0.92
N HIS A 50 13.19 -1.39 0.38
CA HIS A 50 13.43 -0.39 -0.67
C HIS A 50 12.73 -0.74 -1.98
N GLY A 51 12.77 -2.01 -2.40
CA GLY A 51 12.03 -2.48 -3.57
C GLY A 51 10.52 -2.36 -3.39
N ALA A 52 10.02 -2.67 -2.18
CA ALA A 52 8.61 -2.48 -1.86
C ALA A 52 8.17 -1.01 -2.00
N ILE A 53 8.95 -0.06 -1.48
CA ILE A 53 8.69 1.38 -1.60
C ILE A 53 8.67 1.79 -3.09
N GLN A 54 9.72 1.43 -3.84
CA GLN A 54 9.83 1.77 -5.26
C GLN A 54 8.65 1.23 -6.09
N LEU A 55 8.13 0.05 -5.75
CA LEU A 55 6.98 -0.55 -6.42
C LEU A 55 5.70 0.27 -6.21
N LEU A 56 5.44 0.70 -4.98
CA LEU A 56 4.27 1.50 -4.63
C LEU A 56 4.36 2.94 -5.13
N GLU A 57 5.55 3.52 -5.19
CA GLU A 57 5.75 4.88 -5.72
C GLU A 57 5.41 5.01 -7.21
N ARG A 58 5.46 3.91 -7.95
CA ARG A 58 5.02 3.82 -9.35
C ARG A 58 3.50 3.71 -9.50
N GLY A 59 2.76 3.61 -8.39
CA GLY A 59 1.30 3.60 -8.37
C GLY A 59 0.70 5.00 -8.54
N PRO A 60 -0.63 5.09 -8.69
CA PRO A 60 -1.33 6.36 -8.78
C PRO A 60 -1.35 7.08 -7.42
N LEU A 61 -0.26 7.72 -7.02
CA LEU A 61 -0.17 8.44 -5.75
C LEU A 61 -0.97 9.76 -5.73
N ARG A 62 -1.29 10.31 -6.91
CA ARG A 62 -2.10 11.52 -7.06
C ARG A 62 -3.51 11.14 -7.52
N PRO A 63 -4.56 11.61 -6.84
CA PRO A 63 -5.93 11.33 -7.25
C PRO A 63 -6.25 12.08 -8.54
N SER A 64 -6.76 11.37 -9.55
CA SER A 64 -7.14 11.98 -10.84
C SER A 64 -8.49 12.71 -10.77
N ARG A 65 -9.44 12.25 -9.94
CA ARG A 65 -10.70 12.95 -9.57
C ARG A 65 -11.25 12.42 -8.23
N GLY A 66 -11.14 13.21 -7.16
CA GLY A 66 -11.49 12.77 -5.80
C GLY A 66 -10.56 11.65 -5.30
N ALA A 67 -10.24 11.65 -4.01
CA ALA A 67 -9.45 10.56 -3.45
C ALA A 67 -10.31 9.31 -3.31
N ALA A 68 -10.27 8.43 -4.31
CA ALA A 68 -10.96 7.15 -4.25
C ALA A 68 -10.27 6.23 -3.22
N LEU A 69 -11.04 5.33 -2.59
CA LEU A 69 -10.60 4.48 -1.48
C LEU A 69 -9.30 3.69 -1.73
N HIS A 70 -9.02 3.30 -2.99
CA HIS A 70 -7.78 2.62 -3.36
C HIS A 70 -6.53 3.52 -3.22
N HIS A 71 -6.66 4.84 -3.36
CA HIS A 71 -5.57 5.77 -3.09
C HIS A 71 -5.24 5.79 -1.59
N ALA A 72 -6.26 5.81 -0.73
CA ALA A 72 -6.06 5.75 0.72
C ALA A 72 -5.35 4.46 1.13
N ARG A 73 -5.71 3.31 0.54
CA ARG A 73 -5.00 2.04 0.77
C ARG A 73 -3.56 2.06 0.27
N LEU A 74 -3.30 2.65 -0.89
CA LEU A 74 -1.94 2.81 -1.43
C LEU A 74 -1.08 3.70 -0.52
N TRP A 75 -1.60 4.83 -0.07
CA TRP A 75 -0.88 5.73 0.84
C TRP A 75 -0.61 5.07 2.18
N TYR A 76 -1.57 4.31 2.73
CA TYR A 76 -1.38 3.57 3.97
C TYR A 76 -0.24 2.55 3.83
N ALA A 77 -0.25 1.73 2.77
CA ALA A 77 0.78 0.74 2.53
C ALA A 77 2.17 1.39 2.35
N LEU A 78 2.23 2.52 1.65
CA LEU A 78 3.49 3.26 1.47
C LEU A 78 3.95 3.93 2.79
N ALA A 79 3.04 4.42 3.61
CA ALA A 79 3.34 5.01 4.91
C ALA A 79 3.94 3.98 5.87
N ASP A 80 3.36 2.78 5.93
CA ASP A 80 3.90 1.65 6.72
C ASP A 80 5.34 1.32 6.31
N LEU A 81 5.59 1.22 4.99
CA LEU A 81 6.93 0.92 4.49
C LEU A 81 7.94 2.02 4.82
N TYR A 82 7.53 3.30 4.72
CA TYR A 82 8.39 4.41 5.11
C TYR A 82 8.68 4.44 6.61
N GLU A 83 7.69 4.11 7.45
CA GLU A 83 7.91 3.99 8.90
C GLU A 83 8.89 2.86 9.22
N ARG A 84 8.74 1.69 8.58
CA ARG A 84 9.66 0.54 8.70
C ARG A 84 11.07 0.87 8.21
N ALA A 85 11.20 1.74 7.20
CA ALA A 85 12.48 2.23 6.70
C ALA A 85 13.10 3.33 7.60
N GLY A 86 12.39 3.80 8.63
CA GLY A 86 12.84 4.87 9.52
C GLY A 86 12.61 6.29 8.97
N ASP A 87 11.91 6.45 7.85
CA ASP A 87 11.55 7.75 7.27
C ASP A 87 10.24 8.26 7.88
N ALA A 88 10.31 8.63 9.16
CA ALA A 88 9.16 9.17 9.91
C ALA A 88 8.51 10.42 9.26
N PRO A 89 9.26 11.38 8.67
CA PRO A 89 8.66 12.50 7.94
C PRO A 89 7.72 12.07 6.82
N LYS A 90 8.15 11.15 5.94
CA LYS A 90 7.30 10.67 4.84
C LYS A 90 6.15 9.80 5.32
N ALA A 91 6.39 8.95 6.33
CA ALA A 91 5.33 8.15 6.94
C ALA A 91 4.20 9.05 7.48
N ARG A 92 4.57 10.11 8.21
CA ARG A 92 3.62 11.10 8.74
C ARG A 92 2.82 11.79 7.64
N GLU A 93 3.48 12.25 6.58
CA GLU A 93 2.81 12.89 5.45
C GLU A 93 1.74 11.98 4.85
N LEU A 94 2.09 10.72 4.60
CA LEU A 94 1.19 9.76 3.96
C LEU A 94 0.06 9.33 4.88
N PHE A 95 0.33 9.02 6.16
CA PHE A 95 -0.73 8.75 7.12
C PHE A 95 -1.68 9.94 7.29
N GLY A 96 -1.17 11.18 7.24
CA GLY A 96 -1.99 12.39 7.22
C GLY A 96 -2.95 12.43 6.03
N ARG A 97 -2.50 12.05 4.83
CA ARG A 97 -3.36 11.95 3.64
C ARG A 97 -4.41 10.85 3.76
N VAL A 98 -4.06 9.72 4.38
CA VAL A 98 -5.01 8.65 4.67
C VAL A 98 -6.11 9.16 5.59
N VAL A 99 -5.76 9.73 6.74
CA VAL A 99 -6.71 10.22 7.73
C VAL A 99 -7.60 11.34 7.17
N ALA A 100 -7.06 12.21 6.31
CA ALA A 100 -7.82 13.27 5.67
C ALA A 100 -8.93 12.75 4.72
N VAL A 101 -8.80 11.53 4.20
CA VAL A 101 -9.74 10.95 3.22
C VAL A 101 -10.61 9.85 3.84
N GLU A 102 -10.01 8.98 4.65
CA GLU A 102 -10.67 7.88 5.33
C GLU A 102 -10.10 7.76 6.76
N PRO A 103 -10.61 8.55 7.72
CA PRO A 103 -10.14 8.54 9.10
C PRO A 103 -10.22 7.17 9.78
N GLY A 104 -11.15 6.31 9.33
CA GLY A 104 -11.37 4.96 9.87
C GLY A 104 -10.55 3.87 9.20
N LEU A 105 -9.60 4.20 8.31
CA LEU A 105 -8.79 3.20 7.62
C LEU A 105 -7.76 2.59 8.58
N ALA A 106 -8.01 1.34 9.00
CA ALA A 106 -7.11 0.58 9.86
C ALA A 106 -6.71 1.37 11.12
N ASP A 107 -5.42 1.42 11.46
CA ASP A 107 -4.84 2.14 12.58
C ASP A 107 -4.14 3.45 12.15
N ALA A 108 -4.46 3.98 10.96
CA ALA A 108 -3.74 5.12 10.38
C ALA A 108 -3.69 6.36 11.27
N ALA A 109 -4.79 6.65 11.99
CA ALA A 109 -4.86 7.76 12.94
C ALA A 109 -3.97 7.54 14.18
N GLU A 110 -3.91 6.30 14.68
CA GLU A 110 -3.08 5.92 15.82
C GLU A 110 -1.60 6.01 15.45
N ARG A 111 -1.22 5.48 14.28
CA ARG A 111 0.15 5.56 13.76
C ARG A 111 0.58 7.00 13.49
N LEU A 112 -0.31 7.82 12.91
CA LEU A 112 -0.04 9.25 12.72
C LEU A 112 0.26 9.96 14.04
N ALA A 113 -0.55 9.70 15.08
CA ALA A 113 -0.35 10.28 16.41
C ALA A 113 0.96 9.81 17.06
N GLY A 114 1.37 8.55 16.83
CA GLY A 114 2.62 7.99 17.34
C GLY A 114 3.88 8.56 16.69
N LEU A 115 3.77 9.13 15.48
CA LEU A 115 4.89 9.74 14.77
C LEU A 115 5.22 11.16 15.28
N GLY A 116 4.33 11.80 16.05
CA GLY A 116 4.55 13.09 16.71
C GLY A 116 4.22 14.31 15.88
#